data_AF-A0A6N9PPQ2-F1
#
_entry.id   AF-A0A6N9PPQ2-F1
#
_cell.length_a   1.000
_cell.length_b   1.000
_cell.length_c   1.000
_cell.angle_alpha   90.00
_cell.angle_beta   90.00
_cell.angle_gamma   90.00
#
_symmetry.space_group_name_H-M   'P 1'
#
loop_
_entity.id
_entity.type
_entity.pdbx_description
1 polymer ?
#
loop_
_entity_poly.entity_id
_entity_poly.type
_entity_poly.pdbx_seq_one_letter_code
_entity_poly.pdbx_strand_id
1 'polypeptide(L)'
;MGDALLQKKFTTDTLPFKKKKNRGEKPQYYVENSNPPIVSKEVYQAAQELQKARNVSHKHEGDYPLTGVLHCPECGRTFRRLLLNGTAYWLCSGKAAGATDCQSRRVRENAIFDTFCLMVDKLASHRQDLLGTLIHQLEMMQNHGSESQEKIRQIDKQIADLSAQNLVVARLHTNGVLNATDFAAQSSVISNKINGLRLDRKKSLEEDENDELIYTLKSLDDTLAGYVLGVPFSQALFEEIVQSITVVDNSRLTFHLIGGLAFTEQIPENVRCRTA
;
A
#
# COMPACT_ATOMS: atom_id res chain seq x y z
N MET A 1 -3.94 22.98 -29.40
CA MET A 1 -5.39 22.72 -29.32
C MET A 1 -6.07 23.86 -28.57
N GLY A 2 -7.25 24.29 -28.99
CA GLY A 2 -7.98 25.46 -28.46
C GLY A 2 -9.14 25.14 -27.53
N ASP A 3 -9.18 23.91 -27.00
CA ASP A 3 -10.31 23.36 -26.27
C ASP A 3 -10.38 23.89 -24.83
N ALA A 4 -11.59 23.93 -24.25
CA ALA A 4 -11.84 24.40 -22.90
C ALA A 4 -12.66 23.39 -22.10
N LEU A 5 -12.23 23.11 -20.86
CA LEU A 5 -13.05 22.39 -19.88
C LEU A 5 -13.67 23.41 -18.92
N LEU A 6 -15.00 23.53 -18.95
CA LEU A 6 -15.75 24.44 -18.10
C LEU A 6 -16.07 23.78 -16.75
N GLN A 7 -16.40 24.60 -15.75
CA GLN A 7 -16.81 24.13 -14.42
C GLN A 7 -15.75 23.28 -13.69
N LYS A 8 -14.45 23.63 -13.84
CA LYS A 8 -13.32 23.00 -13.13
C LYS A 8 -13.37 23.15 -11.60
N LYS A 9 -14.16 24.10 -11.10
CA LYS A 9 -14.36 24.40 -9.69
C LYS A 9 -15.83 24.71 -9.43
N PHE A 10 -16.32 24.41 -8.24
CA PHE A 10 -17.66 24.76 -7.80
C PHE A 10 -17.63 25.28 -6.36
N THR A 11 -18.66 26.03 -5.96
CA THR A 11 -18.86 26.46 -4.58
C THR A 11 -19.73 25.44 -3.87
N THR A 12 -19.35 25.04 -2.65
CA THR A 12 -20.16 24.14 -1.82
C THR A 12 -21.52 24.75 -1.54
N ASP A 13 -22.56 23.93 -1.49
CA ASP A 13 -23.93 24.39 -1.26
C ASP A 13 -24.25 24.57 0.24
N THR A 14 -23.30 24.20 1.11
CA THR A 14 -23.39 24.34 2.57
C THR A 14 -22.44 25.42 3.10
N LEU A 15 -22.87 26.09 4.17
CA LEU A 15 -22.06 27.06 4.89
C LEU A 15 -20.97 26.36 5.73
N PRO A 16 -19.75 26.91 5.79
CA PRO A 16 -19.28 28.05 5.01
C PRO A 16 -19.03 27.70 3.54
N PHE A 17 -19.45 28.59 2.63
CA PHE A 17 -19.27 28.41 1.19
C PHE A 17 -17.78 28.42 0.82
N LYS A 18 -17.29 27.29 0.30
CA LYS A 18 -15.89 27.13 -0.11
C LYS A 18 -15.82 26.78 -1.59
N LYS A 19 -14.94 27.44 -2.34
CA LYS A 19 -14.61 27.05 -3.72
C LYS A 19 -13.75 25.79 -3.69
N LYS A 20 -14.28 24.69 -4.22
CA LYS A 20 -13.58 23.41 -4.36
C LYS A 20 -13.33 23.08 -5.83
N LYS A 21 -12.30 22.27 -6.09
CA LYS A 21 -12.08 21.69 -7.43
C LYS A 21 -13.14 20.64 -7.69
N ASN A 22 -13.73 20.65 -8.88
CA ASN A 22 -14.69 19.66 -9.31
C ASN A 22 -13.93 18.41 -9.77
N ARG A 23 -14.16 17.29 -9.07
CA ARG A 23 -13.65 15.94 -9.36
C ARG A 23 -14.75 14.99 -9.84
N GLY A 24 -15.95 15.52 -10.13
CA GLY A 24 -17.13 14.77 -10.55
C GLY A 24 -18.39 15.11 -9.75
N GLU A 25 -18.30 15.97 -8.73
CA GLU A 25 -19.45 16.34 -7.88
C GLU A 25 -20.49 17.20 -8.61
N LYS A 26 -20.07 17.98 -9.61
CA LYS A 26 -20.99 18.69 -10.53
C LYS A 26 -20.62 18.38 -11.98
N PRO A 27 -21.53 18.51 -12.96
CA PRO A 27 -21.20 18.32 -14.37
C PRO A 27 -20.01 19.17 -14.81
N GLN A 28 -19.16 18.63 -15.68
CA GLN A 28 -18.09 19.36 -16.35
C GLN A 28 -18.34 19.29 -17.86
N TYR A 29 -18.18 20.41 -18.55
CA TYR A 29 -18.45 20.50 -19.98
C TYR A 29 -17.15 20.70 -20.73
N TYR A 30 -16.85 19.79 -21.65
CA TYR A 30 -15.71 19.92 -22.56
C TYR A 30 -16.18 20.57 -23.86
N VAL A 31 -15.54 21.66 -24.24
CA VAL A 31 -15.86 22.44 -25.44
C VAL A 31 -14.65 22.39 -26.37
N GLU A 32 -14.84 21.78 -27.53
CA GLU A 32 -13.84 21.76 -28.59
C GLU A 32 -13.74 23.12 -29.27
N ASN A 33 -12.51 23.53 -29.64
CA ASN A 33 -12.24 24.75 -30.42
C ASN A 33 -12.82 26.04 -29.81
N SER A 34 -12.89 26.13 -28.48
CA SER A 34 -13.36 27.33 -27.78
C SER A 34 -12.52 28.57 -28.07
N ASN A 35 -11.25 28.40 -28.46
CA ASN A 35 -10.31 29.47 -28.78
C ASN A 35 -9.51 29.11 -30.04
N PRO A 36 -8.96 30.10 -30.76
CA PRO A 36 -8.02 29.84 -31.85
C PRO A 36 -6.84 28.97 -31.37
N PRO A 37 -6.57 27.82 -32.02
CA PRO A 37 -5.51 26.93 -31.59
C PRO A 37 -4.11 27.52 -31.90
N ILE A 38 -3.25 27.60 -30.89
CA ILE A 38 -1.84 28.01 -31.06
C ILE A 38 -1.02 26.92 -31.77
N VAL A 39 -1.35 25.66 -31.50
CA VAL A 39 -0.75 24.46 -32.13
C VAL A 39 -1.85 23.52 -32.58
N SER A 40 -1.60 22.74 -33.63
CA SER A 40 -2.55 21.77 -34.17
C SER A 40 -2.88 20.66 -33.15
N LYS A 41 -3.99 19.94 -33.38
CA LYS A 41 -4.41 18.84 -32.52
C LYS A 41 -3.39 17.71 -32.54
N GLU A 42 -2.83 17.42 -33.71
CA GLU A 42 -1.83 16.39 -33.97
C GLU A 42 -0.54 16.70 -33.22
N VAL A 43 -0.04 17.94 -33.32
CA VAL A 43 1.18 18.37 -32.61
C VAL A 43 1.00 18.31 -31.10
N TYR A 44 -0.14 18.77 -30.59
CA TYR A 44 -0.45 18.71 -29.16
C TYR A 44 -0.52 17.26 -28.65
N GLN A 45 -1.18 16.39 -29.40
CA GLN A 45 -1.33 14.98 -29.04
C GLN A 45 0.02 14.25 -29.06
N ALA A 46 0.83 14.45 -30.12
CA ALA A 46 2.18 13.90 -30.20
C ALA A 46 3.08 14.36 -29.05
N ALA A 47 2.98 15.63 -28.64
CA ALA A 47 3.69 16.15 -27.47
C ALA A 47 3.23 15.51 -26.16
N GLN A 48 1.91 15.30 -25.98
CA GLN A 48 1.39 14.58 -24.81
C GLN A 48 1.81 13.11 -24.78
N GLU A 49 1.87 12.44 -25.92
CA GLU A 49 2.36 11.06 -26.04
C GLU A 49 3.85 10.98 -25.71
N LEU A 50 4.67 11.89 -26.22
CA LEU A 50 6.08 12.01 -25.83
C LEU A 50 6.25 12.29 -24.33
N GLN A 51 5.43 13.17 -23.75
CA GLN A 51 5.47 13.47 -22.33
C GLN A 51 5.04 12.27 -21.47
N LYS A 52 4.00 11.53 -21.89
CA LYS A 52 3.60 10.27 -21.25
C LYS A 52 4.71 9.23 -21.35
N ALA A 53 5.30 9.05 -22.53
CA ALA A 53 6.42 8.14 -22.74
C ALA A 53 7.65 8.49 -21.87
N ARG A 54 7.90 9.78 -21.62
CA ARG A 54 8.94 10.24 -20.67
C ARG A 54 8.54 10.05 -19.19
N ASN A 55 7.25 10.06 -18.88
CA ASN A 55 6.72 9.91 -17.51
C ASN A 55 6.42 8.46 -17.11
N VAL A 56 6.33 7.52 -18.06
CA VAL A 56 6.37 6.08 -17.78
C VAL A 56 7.79 5.75 -17.41
N SER A 57 8.14 6.03 -16.14
CA SER A 57 9.46 5.90 -15.53
C SER A 57 10.63 6.06 -16.51
N HIS A 58 11.46 7.07 -16.28
CA HIS A 58 12.88 6.73 -16.31
C HIS A 58 13.07 5.54 -15.35
N LYS A 59 12.90 4.32 -15.88
CA LYS A 59 13.55 3.11 -15.42
C LYS A 59 15.00 3.51 -15.57
N HIS A 60 15.52 4.09 -14.49
CA HIS A 60 16.92 4.40 -14.42
C HIS A 60 17.63 3.10 -14.74
N GLU A 61 18.39 3.08 -15.82
CA GLU A 61 19.32 1.98 -16.10
C GLU A 61 20.15 1.76 -14.83
N GLY A 62 19.86 0.65 -14.15
CA GLY A 62 20.36 0.31 -12.82
C GLY A 62 19.23 0.15 -11.80
N ASP A 63 18.50 -0.97 -11.84
CA ASP A 63 17.70 -1.46 -10.72
C ASP A 63 18.66 -1.79 -9.56
N TYR A 64 19.06 -0.79 -8.79
CA TYR A 64 19.83 -1.03 -7.56
C TYR A 64 18.86 -1.64 -6.52
N PRO A 65 19.25 -2.71 -5.80
CA PRO A 65 18.36 -3.45 -4.89
C PRO A 65 17.63 -2.59 -3.85
N LEU A 66 18.22 -1.45 -3.49
CA LEU A 66 17.71 -0.54 -2.46
C LEU A 66 16.77 0.56 -3.02
N THR A 67 16.63 0.65 -4.35
CA THR A 67 15.79 1.66 -5.00
C THR A 67 14.33 1.39 -4.69
N GLY A 68 13.66 2.37 -4.08
CA GLY A 68 12.25 2.23 -3.69
C GLY A 68 12.01 1.43 -2.41
N VAL A 69 13.03 0.74 -1.87
CA VAL A 69 12.93 -0.10 -0.66
C VAL A 69 13.17 0.70 0.63
N LEU A 70 14.07 1.69 0.59
CA LEU A 70 14.43 2.50 1.74
C LEU A 70 13.46 3.68 1.94
N HIS A 71 12.85 3.81 3.12
CA HIS A 71 11.88 4.85 3.47
C HIS A 71 12.33 5.73 4.65
N CYS A 72 11.95 7.00 4.57
CA CYS A 72 12.15 7.96 5.65
C CYS A 72 11.01 7.89 6.67
N PRO A 73 11.29 7.69 7.97
CA PRO A 73 10.24 7.59 9.00
C PRO A 73 9.47 8.90 9.19
N GLU A 74 10.03 10.05 8.81
CA GLU A 74 9.40 11.36 9.03
C GLU A 74 8.51 11.81 7.86
N CYS A 75 8.91 11.59 6.62
CA CYS A 75 8.15 12.05 5.44
C CYS A 75 7.63 10.93 4.54
N GLY A 76 7.92 9.67 4.84
CA GLY A 76 7.52 8.50 4.04
C GLY A 76 8.20 8.39 2.67
N ARG A 77 8.87 9.44 2.18
CA ARG A 77 9.55 9.43 0.89
C ARG A 77 10.73 8.46 0.89
N THR A 78 11.02 7.94 -0.30
CA THR A 78 12.12 6.99 -0.52
C THR A 78 13.49 7.66 -0.43
N PHE A 79 14.53 6.86 -0.23
CA PHE A 79 15.90 7.33 -0.32
C PHE A 79 16.38 7.34 -1.77
N ARG A 80 17.32 8.22 -2.08
CA ARG A 80 18.02 8.27 -3.36
C ARG A 80 19.49 7.93 -3.16
N ARG A 81 20.07 7.24 -4.15
CA ARG A 81 21.49 6.92 -4.20
C ARG A 81 22.32 8.16 -4.54
N LEU A 82 23.47 8.30 -3.89
CA LEU A 82 24.47 9.34 -4.11
C LEU A 82 25.86 8.71 -4.08
N LEU A 83 26.61 8.85 -5.17
CA LEU A 83 27.99 8.40 -5.24
C LEU A 83 28.94 9.56 -4.88
N LEU A 84 29.74 9.39 -3.82
CA LEU A 84 30.77 10.35 -3.41
C LEU A 84 32.11 9.63 -3.30
N ASN A 85 33.12 10.08 -4.06
CA ASN A 85 34.48 9.53 -4.02
C ASN A 85 34.51 8.00 -4.10
N GLY A 86 33.72 7.41 -5.01
CA GLY A 86 33.61 5.96 -5.19
C GLY A 86 32.81 5.21 -4.12
N THR A 87 32.33 5.89 -3.06
CA THR A 87 31.48 5.30 -2.03
C THR A 87 30.01 5.64 -2.30
N ALA A 88 29.15 4.62 -2.28
CA ALA A 88 27.71 4.79 -2.46
C ALA A 88 27.00 5.06 -1.13
N TYR A 89 26.20 6.13 -1.11
CA TYR A 89 25.39 6.55 0.01
C TYR A 89 23.92 6.62 -0.39
N TRP A 90 23.05 6.47 0.60
CA TRP A 90 21.61 6.65 0.47
C TRP A 90 21.16 7.75 1.43
N LEU A 91 20.38 8.70 0.91
CA LEU A 91 19.81 9.80 1.70
C LEU A 91 18.34 10.05 1.32
N CYS A 92 17.57 10.59 2.27
CA CYS A 92 16.16 10.90 2.04
C CYS A 92 15.98 11.85 0.84
N SER A 93 15.21 11.43 -0.17
CA SER A 93 14.98 12.22 -1.39
C SER A 93 14.28 13.56 -1.13
N GLY A 94 13.32 13.58 -0.20
CA GLY A 94 12.59 14.79 0.20
C GLY A 94 13.49 15.87 0.78
N LYS A 95 14.32 15.49 1.76
CA LYS A 95 15.27 16.39 2.41
C LYS A 95 16.33 16.87 1.43
N ALA A 96 16.85 15.96 0.60
CA ALA A 96 17.88 16.26 -0.38
C ALA A 96 17.42 17.24 -1.47
N ALA A 97 16.12 17.28 -1.76
CA ALA A 97 15.50 18.23 -2.68
C ALA A 97 15.05 19.53 -2.00
N GLY A 98 15.25 19.68 -0.68
CA GLY A 98 14.74 20.81 0.11
C GLY A 98 13.22 20.83 0.23
N ALA A 99 12.54 19.72 -0.07
CA ALA A 99 11.08 19.64 -0.06
C ALA A 99 10.49 19.29 1.31
N THR A 100 11.32 18.86 2.26
CA THR A 100 10.91 18.48 3.61
C THR A 100 11.96 18.92 4.64
N ASP A 101 11.51 19.13 5.88
CA ASP A 101 12.39 19.54 6.98
C ASP A 101 12.98 18.37 7.78
N CYS A 102 12.91 17.15 7.23
CA CYS A 102 13.29 15.94 7.97
C CYS A 102 14.72 15.97 8.52
N GLN A 103 14.98 15.23 9.60
CA GLN A 103 16.36 15.04 10.06
C GLN A 103 17.22 14.44 8.94
N SER A 104 18.42 15.00 8.75
CA SER A 104 19.36 14.54 7.74
C SER A 104 19.85 13.13 8.07
N ARG A 105 19.48 12.17 7.22
CA ARG A 105 19.88 10.77 7.34
C ARG A 105 20.70 10.38 6.11
N ARG A 106 21.87 9.81 6.36
CA ARG A 106 22.75 9.30 5.32
C ARG A 106 23.34 7.99 5.78
N VAL A 107 23.12 6.93 5.01
CA VAL A 107 23.63 5.59 5.29
C VAL A 107 24.47 5.11 4.11
N ARG A 108 25.53 4.34 4.38
CA ARG A 108 26.34 3.75 3.30
C ARG A 108 25.64 2.52 2.76
N GLU A 109 25.78 2.27 1.47
CA GLU A 109 25.19 1.12 0.79
C GLU A 109 25.66 -0.22 1.39
N ASN A 110 26.97 -0.38 1.55
CA ASN A 110 27.54 -1.57 2.19
C ASN A 110 27.05 -1.76 3.62
N ALA A 111 26.89 -0.67 4.39
CA ALA A 111 26.38 -0.75 5.75
C ALA A 111 24.96 -1.34 5.81
N ILE A 112 24.11 -1.05 4.82
CA ILE A 112 22.76 -1.64 4.74
C ILE A 112 22.86 -3.14 4.45
N PHE A 113 23.69 -3.54 3.49
CA PHE A 113 23.88 -4.94 3.11
C PHE A 113 24.49 -5.77 4.25
N ASP A 114 25.51 -5.25 4.92
CA ASP A 114 26.13 -5.91 6.07
C ASP A 114 25.11 -6.08 7.22
N THR A 115 24.29 -5.06 7.47
CA THR A 115 23.24 -5.12 8.50
C THR A 115 22.14 -6.11 8.12
N PHE A 116 21.80 -6.22 6.83
CA PHE A 116 20.87 -7.24 6.33
C PHE A 116 21.43 -8.65 6.55
N CYS A 117 22.68 -8.93 6.19
CA CYS A 117 23.31 -10.24 6.43
C CYS A 117 23.28 -10.61 7.92
N LEU A 118 23.63 -9.67 8.80
CA LEU A 118 23.57 -9.88 10.25
C LEU A 118 22.16 -10.20 10.75
N MET A 119 21.15 -9.53 10.20
CA MET A 119 19.74 -9.80 10.52
C MET A 119 19.34 -11.21 10.11
N VAL A 120 19.64 -11.60 8.87
CA VAL A 120 19.31 -12.93 8.34
C VAL A 120 20.06 -14.03 9.10
N ASP A 121 21.33 -13.83 9.44
CA ASP A 121 22.11 -14.77 10.26
C ASP A 121 21.45 -15.04 11.63
N LYS A 122 20.99 -13.97 12.30
CA LYS A 122 20.25 -14.09 13.57
C LYS A 122 18.91 -14.80 13.37
N LEU A 123 18.17 -14.42 12.32
CA LEU A 123 16.85 -14.98 12.04
C LEU A 123 16.95 -16.48 11.70
N ALA A 124 17.95 -16.87 10.90
CA ALA A 124 18.23 -18.26 10.56
C ALA A 124 18.69 -19.08 11.79
N SER A 125 19.49 -18.48 12.69
CA SER A 125 19.94 -19.13 13.92
C SER A 125 18.80 -19.41 14.90
N HIS A 126 17.75 -18.59 14.89
CA HIS A 126 16.57 -18.72 15.77
C HIS A 126 15.29 -19.09 15.01
N ARG A 127 15.44 -19.66 13.81
CA ARG A 127 14.33 -19.88 12.86
C ARG A 127 13.21 -20.73 13.45
N GLN A 128 13.56 -21.88 14.03
CA GLN A 128 12.59 -22.83 14.60
C GLN A 128 11.85 -22.24 15.79
N ASP A 129 12.57 -21.57 16.69
CA ASP A 129 11.98 -21.00 17.90
C ASP A 129 11.05 -19.82 17.59
N LEU A 130 11.36 -19.03 16.55
CA LEU A 130 10.58 -17.85 16.17
C LEU A 130 9.50 -18.17 15.13
N LEU A 131 9.90 -18.57 13.92
CA LEU A 131 8.97 -18.81 12.81
C LEU A 131 8.16 -20.08 13.05
N GLY A 132 8.80 -21.17 13.47
CA GLY A 132 8.11 -22.43 13.76
C GLY A 132 7.02 -22.27 14.82
N THR A 133 7.34 -21.60 15.95
CA THR A 133 6.36 -21.31 17.00
C THR A 133 5.24 -20.40 16.52
N LEU A 134 5.56 -19.33 15.78
CA LEU A 134 4.56 -18.38 15.29
C LEU A 134 3.60 -19.03 14.30
N ILE A 135 4.13 -19.77 13.32
CA ILE A 135 3.34 -20.52 12.33
C ILE A 135 2.43 -21.50 13.07
N HIS A 136 2.96 -22.31 13.98
CA HIS A 136 2.16 -23.29 14.72
C HIS A 136 1.03 -22.63 15.52
N GLN A 137 1.30 -21.51 16.20
CA GLN A 137 0.28 -20.78 16.96
C GLN A 137 -0.84 -20.26 16.05
N LEU A 138 -0.50 -19.72 14.89
CA LEU A 138 -1.48 -19.23 13.92
C LEU A 138 -2.29 -20.40 13.33
N GLU A 139 -1.66 -21.53 12.99
CA GLU A 139 -2.34 -22.72 12.46
C GLU A 139 -3.34 -23.30 13.46
N MET A 140 -2.97 -23.35 14.75
CA MET A 140 -3.87 -23.81 15.82
C MET A 140 -5.11 -22.92 15.96
N MET A 141 -5.05 -21.67 15.52
CA MET A 141 -6.19 -20.74 15.49
C MET A 141 -7.05 -20.86 14.22
N GLN A 142 -6.61 -21.58 13.17
CA GLN A 142 -7.05 -21.39 11.79
C GLN A 142 -7.76 -22.56 11.08
N ASN A 143 -8.04 -23.69 11.72
CA ASN A 143 -8.48 -24.96 11.08
C ASN A 143 -9.78 -24.96 10.19
N HIS A 144 -10.22 -23.85 9.57
CA HIS A 144 -11.43 -23.75 8.74
C HIS A 144 -11.31 -22.94 7.41
N GLY A 145 -10.13 -22.47 7.00
CA GLY A 145 -9.93 -21.42 5.96
C GLY A 145 -10.51 -21.65 4.55
N SER A 146 -10.47 -22.86 3.98
CA SER A 146 -10.98 -23.09 2.61
C SER A 146 -12.51 -22.94 2.48
N GLU A 147 -13.23 -23.06 3.60
CA GLU A 147 -14.67 -22.83 3.66
C GLU A 147 -15.00 -21.33 3.66
N SER A 148 -14.06 -20.47 4.08
CA SER A 148 -14.30 -19.06 4.38
C SER A 148 -14.43 -18.19 3.12
N GLN A 149 -13.69 -18.46 2.03
CA GLN A 149 -13.86 -17.71 0.77
C GLN A 149 -15.22 -17.95 0.10
N GLU A 150 -15.70 -19.19 0.06
CA GLU A 150 -17.03 -19.49 -0.48
C GLU A 150 -18.13 -18.92 0.43
N LYS A 151 -17.95 -18.97 1.75
CA LYS A 151 -18.83 -18.28 2.72
C LYS A 151 -18.88 -16.77 2.45
N ILE A 152 -17.75 -16.10 2.21
CA ILE A 152 -17.72 -14.66 1.90
C ILE A 152 -18.51 -14.36 0.63
N ARG A 153 -18.31 -15.13 -0.45
CA ARG A 153 -19.09 -14.97 -1.70
C ARG A 153 -20.59 -15.14 -1.47
N GLN A 154 -20.98 -16.12 -0.68
CA GLN A 154 -22.38 -16.37 -0.35
C GLN A 154 -22.98 -15.24 0.50
N ILE A 155 -22.24 -14.74 1.48
CA ILE A 155 -22.64 -13.61 2.32
C ILE A 155 -22.82 -12.34 1.48
N ASP A 156 -21.86 -12.04 0.58
CA ASP A 156 -21.94 -10.87 -0.31
C ASP A 156 -23.18 -10.93 -1.23
N LYS A 157 -23.48 -12.12 -1.77
CA LYS A 157 -24.70 -12.35 -2.55
C LYS A 157 -25.96 -12.11 -1.71
N GLN A 158 -26.02 -12.64 -0.50
CA GLN A 158 -27.17 -12.46 0.40
C GLN A 158 -27.37 -10.99 0.80
N ILE A 159 -26.29 -10.25 1.06
CA ILE A 159 -26.34 -8.81 1.34
C ILE A 159 -26.89 -8.05 0.14
N ALA A 160 -26.46 -8.38 -1.08
CA ALA A 160 -26.95 -7.76 -2.31
C ALA A 160 -28.45 -8.03 -2.52
N ASP A 161 -28.88 -9.28 -2.35
CA ASP A 161 -30.28 -9.68 -2.50
C ASP A 161 -31.19 -8.97 -1.48
N LEU A 162 -30.78 -8.92 -0.21
CA LEU A 162 -31.53 -8.22 0.84
C LEU A 162 -31.54 -6.70 0.63
N SER A 163 -30.45 -6.12 0.13
CA SER A 163 -30.39 -4.70 -0.21
C SER A 163 -31.34 -4.35 -1.35
N ALA A 164 -31.43 -5.23 -2.37
CA ALA A 164 -32.39 -5.10 -3.46
C ALA A 164 -33.84 -5.21 -2.96
N GLN A 165 -34.13 -6.17 -2.06
CA GLN A 165 -35.45 -6.29 -1.42
C GLN A 165 -35.81 -5.02 -0.63
N ASN A 166 -34.87 -4.47 0.15
CA ASN A 166 -35.10 -3.23 0.90
C ASN A 166 -35.43 -2.05 -0.02
N LEU A 167 -34.79 -1.99 -1.20
CA LEU A 167 -35.05 -0.95 -2.21
C LEU A 167 -36.44 -1.10 -2.84
N VAL A 168 -36.91 -2.33 -3.05
CA VAL A 168 -38.29 -2.59 -3.51
C VAL A 168 -39.30 -2.18 -2.43
N VAL A 169 -39.07 -2.55 -1.18
CA VAL A 169 -39.93 -2.18 -0.04
C VAL A 169 -40.01 -0.66 0.13
N ALA A 170 -38.87 0.04 0.00
CA ALA A 170 -38.82 1.50 -0.01
C ALA A 170 -39.61 2.11 -1.17
N ARG A 171 -39.52 1.54 -2.37
CA ARG A 171 -40.28 2.01 -3.55
C ARG A 171 -41.79 1.81 -3.36
N LEU A 172 -42.23 0.70 -2.80
CA LEU A 172 -43.64 0.44 -2.52
C LEU A 172 -44.23 1.42 -1.50
N HIS A 173 -43.44 1.80 -0.48
CA HIS A 173 -43.82 2.87 0.45
C HIS A 173 -43.91 4.23 -0.25
N THR A 174 -42.91 4.60 -1.06
CA THR A 174 -42.94 5.86 -1.83
C THR A 174 -44.12 5.96 -2.79
N ASN A 175 -44.56 4.82 -3.33
CA ASN A 175 -45.74 4.73 -4.21
C ASN A 175 -47.08 4.62 -3.44
N GLY A 176 -47.05 4.67 -2.10
CA GLY A 176 -48.25 4.66 -1.26
C GLY A 176 -48.93 3.29 -1.12
N VAL A 177 -48.30 2.21 -1.58
CA VAL A 177 -48.84 0.84 -1.50
C VAL A 177 -48.66 0.23 -0.10
N LEU A 178 -47.59 0.66 0.61
CA LEU A 178 -47.24 0.21 1.96
C LEU A 178 -47.39 1.37 2.94
N ASN A 179 -48.06 1.12 4.08
CA ASN A 179 -48.16 2.11 5.16
C ASN A 179 -46.83 2.21 5.93
N ALA A 180 -46.68 3.29 6.72
CA ALA A 180 -45.43 3.56 7.44
C ALA A 180 -45.07 2.49 8.48
N THR A 181 -46.06 1.87 9.12
CA THR A 181 -45.85 0.83 10.14
C THR A 181 -45.32 -0.47 9.54
N ASP A 182 -45.90 -0.90 8.42
CA ASP A 182 -45.50 -2.13 7.71
C ASP A 182 -44.15 -1.95 7.02
N PHE A 183 -43.90 -0.76 6.45
CA PHE A 183 -42.59 -0.40 5.91
C PHE A 183 -41.51 -0.45 6.99
N ALA A 184 -41.75 0.17 8.15
CA ALA A 184 -40.80 0.18 9.25
C ALA A 184 -40.50 -1.24 9.77
N ALA A 185 -41.53 -2.08 9.91
CA ALA A 185 -41.37 -3.47 10.32
C ALA A 185 -40.53 -4.28 9.31
N GLN A 186 -40.87 -4.22 8.02
CA GLN A 186 -40.13 -4.96 6.98
C GLN A 186 -38.70 -4.45 6.80
N SER A 187 -38.51 -3.12 6.78
CA SER A 187 -37.18 -2.53 6.62
C SER A 187 -36.29 -2.78 7.84
N SER A 188 -36.85 -2.82 9.06
CA SER A 188 -36.12 -3.20 10.26
C SER A 188 -35.65 -4.65 10.23
N VAL A 189 -36.49 -5.58 9.79
CA VAL A 189 -36.13 -7.02 9.66
C VAL A 189 -35.00 -7.20 8.65
N ILE A 190 -35.12 -6.57 7.47
CA ILE A 190 -34.10 -6.63 6.43
C ILE A 190 -32.78 -6.00 6.91
N SER A 191 -32.84 -4.84 7.56
CA SER A 191 -31.66 -4.14 8.08
C SER A 191 -30.93 -4.94 9.16
N ASN A 192 -31.66 -5.58 10.08
CA ASN A 192 -31.07 -6.46 11.09
C ASN A 192 -30.35 -7.66 10.45
N LYS A 193 -30.96 -8.26 9.41
CA LYS A 193 -30.36 -9.38 8.68
C LYS A 193 -29.09 -8.97 7.92
N ILE A 194 -29.09 -7.80 7.28
CA ILE A 194 -27.90 -7.22 6.64
C ILE A 194 -26.79 -6.96 7.65
N ASN A 195 -27.12 -6.42 8.83
CA ASN A 195 -26.13 -6.16 9.88
C ASN A 195 -25.52 -7.45 10.43
N GLY A 196 -26.32 -8.50 10.64
CA GLY A 196 -25.82 -9.82 11.01
C GLY A 196 -24.84 -10.38 9.97
N LEU A 197 -25.25 -10.38 8.70
CA LEU A 197 -24.40 -10.84 7.60
C LEU A 197 -23.09 -10.04 7.46
N ARG A 198 -23.10 -8.73 7.72
CA ARG A 198 -21.88 -7.91 7.72
C ARG A 198 -20.91 -8.30 8.86
N LEU A 199 -21.44 -8.67 10.02
CA LEU A 199 -20.60 -9.16 11.13
C LEU A 199 -19.97 -10.51 10.79
N ASP A 200 -20.74 -11.41 10.19
CA ASP A 200 -20.23 -12.72 9.76
C ASP A 200 -19.20 -12.57 8.64
N ARG A 201 -19.43 -11.68 7.67
CA ARG A 201 -18.45 -11.31 6.64
C ARG A 201 -17.14 -10.83 7.25
N LYS A 202 -17.21 -9.99 8.28
CA LYS A 202 -16.01 -9.45 8.95
C LYS A 202 -15.19 -10.57 9.58
N LYS A 203 -15.85 -11.53 10.26
CA LYS A 203 -15.17 -12.68 10.86
C LYS A 203 -14.49 -13.56 9.80
N SER A 204 -15.17 -13.86 8.70
CA SER A 204 -14.57 -14.68 7.63
C SER A 204 -13.42 -13.98 6.90
N LEU A 205 -13.39 -12.64 6.83
CA LEU A 205 -12.25 -11.89 6.29
C LEU A 205 -11.04 -11.93 7.23
N GLU A 206 -11.25 -11.84 8.54
CA GLU A 206 -10.17 -11.99 9.54
C GLU A 206 -9.54 -13.39 9.49
N GLU A 207 -10.29 -14.42 9.07
CA GLU A 207 -9.78 -15.77 8.83
C GLU A 207 -8.95 -15.87 7.53
N ASP A 208 -9.38 -15.23 6.43
CA ASP A 208 -8.69 -15.25 5.12
C ASP A 208 -7.36 -14.46 5.14
N GLU A 209 -7.30 -13.30 5.80
CA GLU A 209 -6.05 -12.54 6.01
C GLU A 209 -4.99 -13.36 6.77
N ASN A 210 -5.48 -14.20 7.66
CA ASN A 210 -4.72 -15.10 8.51
C ASN A 210 -4.10 -16.25 7.68
N ASP A 211 -4.82 -16.80 6.70
CA ASP A 211 -4.30 -17.82 5.78
C ASP A 211 -3.16 -17.28 4.91
N GLU A 212 -3.32 -16.08 4.35
CA GLU A 212 -2.28 -15.40 3.56
C GLU A 212 -1.03 -15.13 4.41
N LEU A 213 -1.22 -14.71 5.67
CA LEU A 213 -0.13 -14.50 6.61
C LEU A 213 0.63 -15.81 6.91
N ILE A 214 -0.07 -16.92 7.17
CA ILE A 214 0.60 -18.21 7.39
C ILE A 214 1.38 -18.64 6.15
N TYR A 215 0.79 -18.50 4.96
CA TYR A 215 1.45 -18.83 3.72
C TYR A 215 2.76 -18.05 3.55
N THR A 216 2.74 -16.74 3.77
CA THR A 216 3.94 -15.90 3.67
C THR A 216 4.99 -16.22 4.74
N LEU A 217 4.57 -16.55 5.97
CA LEU A 217 5.49 -16.99 7.02
C LEU A 217 6.12 -18.36 6.74
N LYS A 218 5.37 -19.31 6.18
CA LYS A 218 5.90 -20.60 5.72
C LYS A 218 6.90 -20.42 4.59
N SER A 219 6.56 -19.56 3.61
CA SER A 219 7.49 -19.21 2.53
C SER A 219 8.79 -18.65 3.10
N LEU A 220 8.72 -17.76 4.09
CA LEU A 220 9.92 -17.24 4.77
C LEU A 220 10.72 -18.33 5.49
N ASP A 221 10.05 -19.26 6.20
CA ASP A 221 10.72 -20.39 6.85
C ASP A 221 11.45 -21.28 5.84
N ASP A 222 10.81 -21.58 4.71
CA ASP A 222 11.37 -22.40 3.63
C ASP A 222 12.59 -21.72 2.98
N THR A 223 12.50 -20.41 2.68
CA THR A 223 13.62 -19.62 2.15
C THR A 223 14.83 -19.65 3.11
N LEU A 224 14.58 -19.58 4.42
CA LEU A 224 15.63 -19.60 5.45
C LEU A 224 16.12 -21.01 5.80
N ALA A 225 15.35 -22.07 5.54
CA ALA A 225 15.76 -23.44 5.81
C ALA A 225 16.98 -23.88 4.97
N GLY A 226 17.10 -23.34 3.75
CA GLY A 226 18.25 -23.56 2.86
C GLY A 226 19.41 -22.58 3.04
N TYR A 227 19.28 -21.60 3.96
CA TYR A 227 20.28 -20.55 4.14
C TYR A 227 21.51 -21.04 4.92
N VAL A 228 22.70 -20.65 4.46
CA VAL A 228 23.97 -20.95 5.13
C VAL A 228 24.46 -19.68 5.85
N LEU A 229 24.77 -19.80 7.13
CA LEU A 229 25.24 -18.68 7.95
C LEU A 229 26.54 -18.07 7.42
N GLY A 230 26.65 -16.74 7.51
CA GLY A 230 27.87 -16.00 7.19
C GLY A 230 28.17 -15.87 5.68
N VAL A 231 27.19 -16.14 4.82
CA VAL A 231 27.34 -15.87 3.37
C VAL A 231 27.29 -14.36 3.08
N PRO A 232 28.02 -13.88 2.07
CA PRO A 232 27.93 -12.48 1.66
C PRO A 232 26.54 -12.14 1.11
N PHE A 233 26.26 -10.85 1.01
CA PHE A 233 24.99 -10.32 0.50
C PHE A 233 24.55 -10.98 -0.81
N SER A 234 23.31 -11.49 -0.82
CA SER A 234 22.63 -12.02 -2.00
C SER A 234 21.45 -11.13 -2.34
N GLN A 235 21.45 -10.55 -3.55
CA GLN A 235 20.35 -9.72 -4.04
C GLN A 235 19.04 -10.51 -4.16
N ALA A 236 19.10 -11.75 -4.65
CA ALA A 236 17.91 -12.59 -4.79
C ALA A 236 17.24 -12.85 -3.44
N LEU A 237 18.03 -13.20 -2.42
CA LEU A 237 17.54 -13.42 -1.06
C LEU A 237 16.95 -12.14 -0.46
N PHE A 238 17.60 -11.01 -0.73
CA PHE A 238 17.12 -9.70 -0.28
C PHE A 238 15.75 -9.35 -0.87
N GLU A 239 15.59 -9.53 -2.19
CA GLU A 239 14.33 -9.25 -2.90
C GLU A 239 13.20 -10.21 -2.50
N GLU A 240 13.54 -11.45 -2.13
CA GLU A 240 12.58 -12.45 -1.66
C GLU A 240 12.07 -12.18 -0.24
N ILE A 241 12.96 -11.72 0.66
CA ILE A 241 12.66 -11.59 2.08
C ILE A 241 12.19 -10.18 2.47
N VAL A 242 12.80 -9.12 1.90
CA VAL A 242 12.61 -7.73 2.37
C VAL A 242 11.52 -7.03 1.55
N GLN A 243 10.47 -6.58 2.24
CA GLN A 243 9.44 -5.74 1.62
C GLN A 243 9.83 -4.26 1.61
N SER A 244 10.37 -3.77 2.73
CA SER A 244 10.83 -2.38 2.85
C SER A 244 11.79 -2.21 4.02
N ILE A 245 12.52 -1.10 4.05
CA ILE A 245 13.44 -0.75 5.13
C ILE A 245 13.16 0.68 5.58
N THR A 246 12.93 0.87 6.88
CA THR A 246 12.85 2.19 7.48
C THR A 246 14.21 2.58 8.05
N VAL A 247 14.75 3.71 7.58
CA VAL A 247 16.01 4.26 8.10
C VAL A 247 15.70 5.15 9.29
N VAL A 248 15.71 4.58 10.50
CA VAL A 248 15.34 5.28 11.75
C VAL A 248 16.30 6.44 12.01
N ASP A 249 17.59 6.17 11.94
CA ASP A 249 18.68 7.14 12.08
C ASP A 249 19.96 6.60 11.38
N ASN A 250 21.11 7.26 11.57
CA ASN A 250 22.38 6.85 10.95
C ASN A 250 23.01 5.59 11.59
N SER A 251 22.38 5.03 12.62
CA SER A 251 22.85 3.88 13.40
C SER A 251 21.87 2.71 13.45
N ARG A 252 20.60 2.90 13.04
CA ARG A 252 19.55 1.88 13.13
C ARG A 252 18.72 1.79 11.85
N LEU A 253 18.46 0.56 11.45
CA LEU A 253 17.58 0.21 10.33
C LEU A 253 16.49 -0.73 10.84
N THR A 254 15.25 -0.50 10.41
CA THR A 254 14.15 -1.44 10.64
C THR A 254 13.82 -2.12 9.32
N PHE A 255 14.07 -3.42 9.23
CA PHE A 255 13.72 -4.26 8.08
C PHE A 255 12.29 -4.77 8.26
N HIS A 256 11.44 -4.51 7.27
CA HIS A 256 10.09 -5.07 7.19
C HIS A 256 10.14 -6.21 6.18
N LEU A 257 9.89 -7.42 6.66
CA LEU A 257 9.99 -8.65 5.89
C LEU A 257 8.61 -9.11 5.42
N ILE A 258 8.61 -10.08 4.51
CA ILE A 258 7.41 -10.87 4.21
C ILE A 258 6.85 -11.51 5.48
N GLY A 259 5.53 -11.71 5.54
CA GLY A 259 4.85 -12.18 6.75
C GLY A 259 4.71 -11.13 7.85
N GLY A 260 4.85 -9.84 7.52
CA GLY A 260 4.57 -8.73 8.45
C GLY A 260 5.58 -8.59 9.60
N LEU A 261 6.70 -9.30 9.55
CA LEU A 261 7.74 -9.23 10.58
C LEU A 261 8.59 -7.98 10.41
N ALA A 262 8.92 -7.33 11.53
CA ALA A 262 9.77 -6.15 11.53
C ALA A 262 10.92 -6.31 12.53
N PHE A 263 12.16 -6.23 12.04
CA PHE A 263 13.37 -6.36 12.86
C PHE A 263 14.17 -5.07 12.83
N THR A 264 14.47 -4.52 14.00
CA THR A 264 15.32 -3.33 14.12
C THR A 264 16.73 -3.72 14.49
N GLU A 265 17.67 -3.37 13.61
CA GLU A 265 19.07 -3.74 13.71
C GLU A 265 19.96 -2.50 13.83
N GLN A 266 21.06 -2.67 14.56
CA GLN A 266 22.08 -1.64 14.69
C GLN A 266 23.13 -1.81 13.59
N ILE A 267 23.39 -0.72 12.87
CA ILE A 267 24.48 -0.62 11.91
C ILE A 267 25.80 -0.72 12.69
N PRO A 268 26.79 -1.56 12.28
CA PRO A 268 28.08 -1.64 12.95
C PRO A 268 28.84 -0.30 12.97
N GLU A 269 29.47 0.04 14.09
CA GLU A 269 30.06 1.37 14.32
C GLU A 269 31.12 1.79 13.30
N ASN A 270 31.92 0.83 12.84
CA ASN A 270 32.96 1.01 11.84
C ASN A 270 32.45 1.47 10.47
N VAL A 271 31.18 1.19 10.14
CA VAL A 271 30.55 1.54 8.86
C VAL A 271 29.51 2.67 8.97
N ARG A 272 29.23 3.17 10.18
CA ARG A 272 28.29 4.29 10.40
C ARG A 272 28.77 5.56 9.68
N CYS A 273 27.81 6.35 9.21
CA CYS A 273 28.08 7.73 8.82
C CYS A 273 28.16 8.57 10.09
N ARG A 274 29.23 9.34 10.27
CA ARG A 274 29.29 10.35 11.32
C ARG A 274 28.17 11.37 11.09
N THR A 275 27.37 11.64 12.11
CA THR A 275 26.51 12.83 12.15
C THR A 275 27.42 14.05 12.12
N ALA A 276 27.13 14.98 11.19
CA ALA A 276 27.74 16.29 11.18
C ALA A 276 27.25 17.11 12.37
#